data_AF-A0A5E3X6A4-F1
#
_entry.id   AF-A0A5E3X6A4-F1
#
_cell.length_a   1.000
_cell.length_b   1.000
_cell.length_c   1.000
_cell.angle_alpha   90.00
_cell.angle_beta   90.00
_cell.angle_gamma   90.00
#
_symmetry.space_group_name_H-M   'P 1'
#
loop_
_entity.id
_entity.type
_entity.pdbx_description
1 polymer ?
#
loop_
_entity_poly.entity_id
_entity_poly.type
_entity_poly.pdbx_seq_one_letter_code
_entity_poly.pdbx_strand_id
1 'polypeptide(L)'
;MHSKSNSSAMTKEQLGKGALAAGELITLAIADRKLDLIAYTDKISQKIDDKLEESTLRLENHLNELHAQSASMPVASESQVRASDAQAFFDAVISGVPAPPETDRELRARGAEGILARQVLYARCAGELPEHASYPPIDASNAFLADKFRAAIKEGKLEEKAGFKIGIHSVRLSGLNILVEYESTETVKFMLSAEGSDGLEQHLGYFVSSVGREDKIVIRMVPITFEPKNPSALREVEASNDLPEDSIQRASYIKPEELRSIGQRYANVMVSMKSPGTANKIILDGTVPKPLPQKGSWAFGC
;
A
#
# COMPACT_ATOMS: atom_id res chain seq x y z
N MET A 1 -51.88 64.48 5.34
CA MET A 1 -51.45 63.26 4.64
C MET A 1 -50.72 62.36 5.62
N HIS A 2 -51.40 61.39 6.25
CA HIS A 2 -50.78 60.37 7.10
C HIS A 2 -51.25 59.01 6.58
N SER A 3 -50.41 58.37 5.77
CA SER A 3 -50.58 56.99 5.35
C SER A 3 -50.07 56.09 6.48
N LYS A 4 -50.97 55.45 7.21
CA LYS A 4 -50.62 54.41 8.18
C LYS A 4 -50.45 53.11 7.41
N SER A 5 -49.20 52.66 7.28
CA SER A 5 -48.83 51.33 6.81
C SER A 5 -49.26 50.29 7.85
N ASN A 6 -50.25 49.46 7.51
CA ASN A 6 -50.65 48.30 8.30
C ASN A 6 -49.65 47.16 8.04
N SER A 7 -48.66 47.02 8.91
CA SER A 7 -47.77 45.86 8.93
C SER A 7 -48.48 44.68 9.61
N SER A 8 -48.97 43.75 8.79
CA SER A 8 -49.62 42.50 9.23
C SER A 8 -48.59 41.57 9.88
N ALA A 9 -48.68 41.36 11.19
CA ALA A 9 -47.85 40.39 11.91
C ALA A 9 -48.37 38.97 11.61
N MET A 10 -47.57 38.13 10.95
CA MET A 10 -47.91 36.72 10.71
C MET A 10 -48.14 35.99 12.04
N THR A 11 -49.27 35.30 12.14
CA THR A 11 -49.62 34.53 13.34
C THR A 11 -48.77 33.26 13.42
N LYS A 12 -48.52 32.77 14.65
CA LYS A 12 -47.75 31.53 14.89
C LYS A 12 -48.27 30.33 14.09
N GLU A 13 -49.57 30.29 13.80
CA GLU A 13 -50.21 29.25 12.99
C GLU A 13 -49.76 29.31 11.51
N GLN A 14 -49.60 30.51 10.94
CA GLN A 14 -49.10 30.68 9.57
C GLN A 14 -47.62 30.30 9.46
N LEU A 15 -46.82 30.60 10.48
CA LEU A 15 -45.43 30.15 10.58
C LEU A 15 -45.32 28.62 10.66
N GLY A 16 -46.18 27.96 11.45
CA GLY A 16 -46.22 26.50 11.54
C GLY A 16 -46.59 25.83 10.21
N LYS A 17 -47.60 26.35 9.50
CA LYS A 17 -47.98 25.85 8.16
C LYS A 17 -46.86 26.05 7.14
N GLY A 18 -46.15 27.18 7.20
CA GLY A 18 -45.00 27.47 6.33
C GLY A 18 -43.83 26.51 6.57
N ALA A 19 -43.51 26.20 7.82
CA ALA A 19 -42.45 25.25 8.15
C ALA A 19 -42.76 23.82 7.67
N LEU A 20 -44.03 23.40 7.76
CA LEU A 20 -44.47 22.08 7.31
C LEU A 20 -44.38 21.96 5.78
N ALA A 21 -44.87 22.97 5.04
CA ALA A 21 -44.75 23.02 3.58
C ALA A 21 -43.29 23.06 3.11
N ALA A 22 -42.40 23.77 3.83
CA ALA A 22 -40.97 23.77 3.53
C ALA A 22 -40.34 22.39 3.76
N GLY A 23 -40.75 21.67 4.82
CA GLY A 23 -40.32 20.29 5.08
C GLY A 23 -40.75 19.31 3.99
N GLU A 24 -41.97 19.44 3.48
CA GLU A 24 -42.48 18.63 2.37
C GLU A 24 -41.68 18.89 1.07
N LEU A 25 -41.36 20.15 0.76
CA LEU A 25 -40.54 20.51 -0.40
C LEU A 25 -39.11 19.96 -0.30
N ILE A 26 -38.49 20.00 0.89
CA ILE A 26 -37.17 19.42 1.12
C ILE A 26 -37.22 17.90 0.92
N THR A 27 -38.27 17.24 1.43
CA THR A 27 -38.45 15.79 1.27
C THR A 27 -38.59 15.40 -0.20
N LEU A 28 -39.37 16.16 -0.97
CA LEU A 28 -39.51 15.97 -2.41
C LEU A 28 -38.19 16.19 -3.16
N ALA A 29 -37.43 17.25 -2.83
CA ALA A 29 -36.14 17.51 -3.45
C ALA A 29 -35.09 16.42 -3.15
N ILE A 30 -35.15 15.82 -1.96
CA ILE A 30 -34.30 14.67 -1.59
C ILE A 30 -34.72 13.42 -2.37
N ALA A 31 -36.03 13.17 -2.51
CA ALA A 31 -36.54 12.03 -3.27
C ALA A 31 -36.15 12.11 -4.76
N ASP A 32 -36.22 13.30 -5.35
CA ASP A 32 -35.83 13.57 -6.74
C ASP A 32 -34.34 13.30 -6.96
N ARG A 33 -33.46 13.84 -6.09
CA ARG A 33 -32.02 13.55 -6.15
C ARG A 33 -31.69 12.07 -5.96
N LYS A 34 -32.48 11.34 -5.18
CA LYS A 34 -32.30 9.89 -5.02
C LYS A 34 -32.61 9.15 -6.33
N LEU A 35 -33.63 9.56 -7.07
CA LEU A 35 -33.96 8.97 -8.37
C LEU A 35 -32.85 9.23 -9.40
N ASP A 36 -32.32 10.45 -9.45
CA ASP A 36 -31.18 10.78 -10.32
C ASP A 36 -29.95 9.92 -10.01
N LEU A 37 -29.67 9.70 -8.72
CA LEU A 37 -28.55 8.88 -8.29
C LEU A 37 -28.73 7.41 -8.70
N ILE A 38 -29.96 6.88 -8.60
CA ILE A 38 -30.29 5.52 -9.05
C ILE A 38 -30.08 5.41 -10.56
N ALA A 39 -30.64 6.33 -11.35
CA ALA A 39 -30.49 6.33 -12.81
C ALA A 39 -29.02 6.44 -13.25
N TYR A 40 -28.23 7.25 -12.55
CA TYR A 40 -26.79 7.37 -12.79
C TYR A 40 -26.05 6.06 -12.47
N THR A 41 -26.44 5.38 -11.39
CA THR A 41 -25.84 4.10 -10.99
C THR A 41 -26.18 3.00 -12.01
N ASP A 42 -27.43 2.93 -12.48
CA ASP A 42 -27.86 1.98 -13.51
C ASP A 42 -27.09 2.19 -14.82
N LYS A 43 -26.86 3.45 -15.20
CA LYS A 43 -26.06 3.81 -16.38
C LYS A 43 -24.60 3.36 -16.26
N ILE A 44 -24.02 3.43 -15.06
CA ILE A 44 -22.67 2.91 -14.82
C ILE A 44 -22.65 1.39 -14.91
N SER A 45 -23.62 0.71 -14.27
CA SER A 45 -23.72 -0.75 -14.31
C SER A 45 -23.83 -1.27 -15.73
N GLN A 46 -24.71 -0.67 -16.54
CA GLN A 46 -24.85 -1.03 -17.96
C GLN A 46 -23.55 -0.85 -18.74
N LYS A 47 -22.83 0.25 -18.51
CA LYS A 47 -21.54 0.49 -19.18
C LYS A 47 -20.47 -0.53 -18.78
N ILE A 48 -20.52 -1.04 -17.55
CA ILE A 48 -19.62 -2.10 -17.07
C ILE A 48 -19.98 -3.42 -17.77
N ASP A 49 -21.26 -3.77 -17.84
CA ASP A 49 -21.73 -4.99 -18.51
C ASP A 49 -21.37 -4.99 -20.00
N ASP A 50 -21.61 -3.88 -20.72
CA ASP A 50 -21.23 -3.71 -22.12
C ASP A 50 -19.72 -3.91 -22.34
N LYS A 51 -18.89 -3.38 -21.41
CA LYS A 51 -17.43 -3.50 -21.47
C LYS A 51 -16.94 -4.90 -21.15
N LEU A 52 -17.62 -5.61 -20.24
CA LEU A 52 -17.32 -7.00 -19.94
C LEU A 52 -17.64 -7.87 -21.14
N GLU A 53 -18.80 -7.70 -21.77
CA GLU A 53 -19.21 -8.44 -22.96
C GLU A 53 -18.25 -8.22 -24.14
N GLU A 54 -17.85 -6.96 -24.39
CA GLU A 54 -16.85 -6.62 -25.41
C GLU A 54 -15.51 -7.33 -25.14
N SER A 55 -15.09 -7.41 -23.86
CA SER A 55 -13.83 -8.05 -23.48
C SER A 55 -13.88 -9.58 -23.60
N THR A 56 -15.01 -10.21 -23.27
CA THR A 56 -15.19 -11.66 -23.40
C THR A 56 -15.18 -12.08 -24.85
N LEU A 57 -15.85 -11.33 -25.74
CA LEU A 57 -15.84 -11.61 -27.18
C LEU A 57 -14.44 -11.50 -27.78
N ARG A 58 -13.63 -10.52 -27.34
CA ARG A 58 -12.23 -10.39 -27.76
C ARG A 58 -11.38 -11.59 -27.32
N LEU A 59 -11.56 -12.06 -26.10
CA LEU A 59 -10.83 -13.23 -25.57
C LEU A 59 -11.20 -14.50 -26.31
N GLU A 60 -12.49 -14.73 -26.59
CA GLU A 60 -12.96 -15.88 -27.36
C GLU A 60 -12.37 -15.89 -28.78
N ASN A 61 -12.37 -14.74 -29.46
CA ASN A 61 -11.76 -14.62 -30.78
C ASN A 61 -10.26 -14.94 -30.75
N HIS A 62 -9.54 -14.43 -29.74
CA HIS A 62 -8.11 -14.66 -29.61
C HIS A 62 -7.78 -16.13 -29.27
N LEU A 63 -8.62 -16.79 -28.46
CA LEU A 63 -8.50 -18.23 -28.19
C LEU A 63 -8.71 -19.06 -29.46
N ASN A 64 -9.70 -18.71 -30.27
CA ASN A 64 -9.95 -19.38 -31.54
C ASN A 64 -8.79 -19.21 -32.54
N GLU A 65 -8.18 -18.02 -32.58
CA GLU A 65 -6.98 -17.76 -33.39
C GLU A 65 -5.78 -18.61 -32.94
N LEU A 66 -5.53 -18.72 -31.63
CA LEU A 66 -4.46 -19.56 -31.08
C LEU A 66 -4.68 -21.04 -31.38
N HIS A 67 -5.93 -21.50 -31.28
CA HIS A 67 -6.27 -22.89 -31.56
C HIS A 67 -6.03 -23.22 -33.05
N ALA A 68 -6.39 -22.30 -33.95
CA ALA A 68 -6.11 -22.43 -35.39
C ALA A 68 -4.61 -22.44 -35.70
N GLN A 69 -3.81 -21.64 -35.01
CA GLN A 69 -2.34 -21.64 -35.16
C GLN A 69 -1.72 -22.96 -34.67
N SER A 70 -2.19 -23.51 -33.54
CA SER A 70 -1.69 -24.78 -33.01
C SER A 70 -1.96 -25.99 -33.92
N ALA A 71 -3.05 -25.96 -34.69
CA ALA A 71 -3.40 -27.02 -35.64
C ALA A 71 -2.52 -27.03 -36.91
N SER A 72 -1.68 -26.00 -37.11
CA SER A 72 -0.84 -25.83 -38.30
C SER A 72 0.65 -26.16 -38.10
N MET A 73 1.08 -26.59 -36.90
CA MET A 73 2.47 -26.98 -36.65
C MET A 73 2.72 -28.46 -37.02
N PRO A 74 3.76 -28.78 -37.80
CA PRO A 74 4.11 -30.16 -38.13
C PRO A 74 4.77 -30.86 -36.93
N VAL A 75 4.32 -32.09 -36.65
CA VAL A 75 4.86 -32.98 -35.62
C VAL A 75 6.26 -33.43 -36.05
N ALA A 76 7.29 -32.99 -35.33
CA ALA A 76 8.66 -33.47 -35.49
C ALA A 76 8.91 -34.70 -34.59
N SER A 77 9.50 -35.71 -35.20
CA SER A 77 9.72 -37.07 -34.70
C SER A 77 10.71 -37.17 -33.54
N GLU A 78 10.42 -38.03 -32.58
CA GLU A 78 11.34 -38.51 -31.55
C GLU A 78 12.52 -39.29 -32.16
N SER A 79 13.76 -38.97 -31.75
CA SER A 79 14.80 -39.95 -31.41
C SER A 79 16.12 -39.33 -30.92
N GLN A 80 16.51 -39.74 -29.70
CA GLN A 80 17.85 -40.15 -29.23
C GLN A 80 18.89 -39.17 -28.60
N VAL A 81 19.09 -39.37 -27.28
CA VAL A 81 20.35 -39.78 -26.58
C VAL A 81 21.22 -38.73 -25.85
N ARG A 82 21.06 -38.77 -24.52
CA ARG A 82 22.06 -38.81 -23.40
C ARG A 82 22.76 -37.53 -22.89
N ALA A 83 22.46 -37.27 -21.61
CA ALA A 83 23.38 -37.03 -20.49
C ALA A 83 24.22 -35.74 -20.47
N SER A 84 23.81 -34.74 -21.24
CA SER A 84 24.17 -33.31 -21.05
C SER A 84 22.95 -32.48 -20.57
N ASP A 85 21.81 -33.15 -20.38
CA ASP A 85 20.52 -32.50 -20.40
C ASP A 85 20.19 -31.72 -19.13
N ALA A 86 20.80 -31.94 -17.96
CA ALA A 86 20.48 -31.09 -16.82
C ALA A 86 21.01 -29.66 -17.03
N GLN A 87 22.26 -29.52 -17.48
CA GLN A 87 22.87 -28.22 -17.74
C GLN A 87 22.33 -27.60 -19.02
N ALA A 88 22.12 -28.38 -20.08
CA ALA A 88 21.53 -27.89 -21.32
C ALA A 88 20.03 -27.58 -21.19
N PHE A 89 19.29 -28.27 -20.31
CA PHE A 89 17.92 -27.91 -19.94
C PHE A 89 17.90 -26.65 -19.09
N PHE A 90 18.79 -26.50 -18.10
CA PHE A 90 18.91 -25.26 -17.35
C PHE A 90 19.32 -24.09 -18.24
N ASP A 91 20.31 -24.26 -19.12
CA ASP A 91 20.73 -23.24 -20.07
C ASP A 91 19.67 -22.97 -21.14
N ALA A 92 18.91 -23.96 -21.63
CA ALA A 92 17.78 -23.75 -22.55
C ALA A 92 16.55 -23.15 -21.85
N VAL A 93 16.35 -23.41 -20.56
CA VAL A 93 15.33 -22.75 -19.74
C VAL A 93 15.76 -21.30 -19.45
N ILE A 94 17.04 -21.01 -19.22
CA ILE A 94 17.53 -19.64 -18.97
C ILE A 94 17.68 -18.84 -20.27
N SER A 95 18.14 -19.45 -21.36
CA SER A 95 18.34 -18.81 -22.68
C SER A 95 17.10 -18.82 -23.57
N GLY A 96 16.14 -19.71 -23.28
CA GLY A 96 14.85 -19.84 -23.95
C GLY A 96 13.67 -19.36 -23.13
N VAL A 97 13.90 -18.62 -22.02
CA VAL A 97 12.91 -17.66 -21.52
C VAL A 97 13.00 -16.46 -22.48
N PRO A 98 12.15 -16.33 -23.51
CA PRO A 98 11.84 -15.00 -24.00
C PRO A 98 11.43 -14.21 -22.77
N ALA A 99 11.98 -13.00 -22.58
CA ALA A 99 11.47 -12.10 -21.55
C ALA A 99 9.94 -12.23 -21.56
N PRO A 100 9.31 -12.72 -20.48
CA PRO A 100 7.92 -13.11 -20.53
C PRO A 100 7.15 -11.93 -21.08
N PRO A 101 6.23 -12.13 -22.05
CA PRO A 101 5.44 -11.02 -22.58
C PRO A 101 4.86 -10.30 -21.37
N GLU A 102 5.25 -9.04 -21.17
CA GLU A 102 4.99 -8.29 -19.92
C GLU A 102 3.53 -8.51 -19.54
N THR A 103 3.31 -9.38 -18.57
CA THR A 103 1.93 -9.72 -18.24
C THR A 103 1.30 -8.44 -17.70
N ASP A 104 0.05 -8.14 -18.05
CA ASP A 104 -0.66 -6.95 -17.52
C ASP A 104 -0.56 -6.89 -15.98
N ARG A 105 -0.45 -8.06 -15.33
CA ARG A 105 -0.12 -8.20 -13.91
C ARG A 105 1.24 -7.62 -13.50
N GLU A 106 2.31 -7.91 -14.23
CA GLU A 106 3.66 -7.39 -13.95
C GLU A 106 3.76 -5.89 -14.22
N LEU A 107 3.11 -5.40 -15.28
CA LEU A 107 3.00 -3.97 -15.56
C LEU A 107 2.25 -3.23 -14.44
N ARG A 108 1.12 -3.79 -13.99
CA ARG A 108 0.39 -3.25 -12.83
C ARG A 108 1.21 -3.33 -11.54
N ALA A 109 1.98 -4.41 -11.35
CA ALA A 109 2.85 -4.56 -10.18
C ALA A 109 3.94 -3.49 -10.16
N ARG A 110 4.64 -3.25 -11.28
CA ARG A 110 5.64 -2.18 -11.41
C ARG A 110 5.03 -0.79 -11.28
N GLY A 111 3.87 -0.55 -11.89
CA GLY A 111 3.15 0.72 -11.75
C GLY A 111 2.75 0.99 -10.31
N ALA A 112 2.23 -0.03 -9.61
CA ALA A 112 1.93 0.06 -8.19
C ALA A 112 3.20 0.30 -7.36
N GLU A 113 4.30 -0.41 -7.64
CA GLU A 113 5.58 -0.22 -6.95
C GLU A 113 6.10 1.21 -7.10
N GLY A 114 6.05 1.78 -8.31
CA GLY A 114 6.45 3.16 -8.56
C GLY A 114 5.61 4.18 -7.77
N ILE A 115 4.30 3.96 -7.66
CA ILE A 115 3.42 4.79 -6.82
C ILE A 115 3.79 4.64 -5.34
N LEU A 116 4.01 3.41 -4.89
CA LEU A 116 4.29 3.09 -3.50
C LEU A 116 5.68 3.57 -3.04
N ALA A 117 6.68 3.55 -3.92
CA ALA A 117 8.03 4.07 -3.66
C ALA A 117 8.05 5.60 -3.50
N ARG A 118 6.99 6.28 -3.93
CA ARG A 118 6.83 7.73 -3.80
C ARG A 118 5.97 8.15 -2.60
N GLN A 119 5.60 7.20 -1.75
CA GLN A 119 4.74 7.47 -0.59
C GLN A 119 5.52 7.54 0.72
N VAL A 120 5.16 8.50 1.57
CA VAL A 120 5.58 8.60 2.97
C VAL A 120 4.35 8.64 3.86
N LEU A 121 4.37 7.86 4.94
CA LEU A 121 3.34 7.90 5.97
C LEU A 121 3.81 8.81 7.09
N TYR A 122 3.03 9.82 7.43
CA TYR A 122 3.23 10.65 8.62
C TYR A 122 2.33 10.10 9.72
N ALA A 123 2.96 9.31 10.61
CA ALA A 123 2.28 8.64 11.70
C ALA A 123 2.21 9.55 12.92
N ARG A 124 1.08 9.57 13.63
CA ARG A 124 0.94 10.32 14.88
C ARG A 124 1.95 9.83 15.91
N CYS A 125 2.74 10.74 16.47
CA CYS A 125 3.68 10.39 17.53
C CYS A 125 2.92 9.98 18.79
N ALA A 126 3.42 8.94 19.47
CA ALA A 126 2.96 8.56 20.79
C ALA A 126 3.71 9.39 21.84
N GLY A 127 2.99 10.15 22.66
CA GLY A 127 3.61 10.97 23.72
C GLY A 127 2.78 12.18 24.13
N GLU A 128 3.34 12.97 25.03
CA GLU A 128 2.78 14.28 25.40
C GLU A 128 2.86 15.22 24.21
N LEU A 129 1.73 15.86 23.89
CA LEU A 129 1.64 16.78 22.77
C LEU A 129 2.46 18.05 23.11
N PRO A 130 3.48 18.43 22.31
CA PRO A 130 4.18 19.68 22.51
C PRO A 130 3.23 20.89 22.42
N GLU A 131 3.44 21.94 23.22
CA GLU A 131 2.56 23.12 23.26
C GLU A 131 2.37 23.80 21.89
N HIS A 132 3.35 23.66 21.00
CA HIS A 132 3.35 24.28 19.66
C HIS A 132 2.81 23.35 18.57
N ALA A 133 2.50 22.10 18.89
CA ALA A 133 2.05 21.10 17.94
C ALA A 133 0.57 20.76 18.18
N SER A 134 -0.13 20.48 17.10
CA SER A 134 -1.52 20.01 17.15
C SER A 134 -1.62 18.60 16.55
N TYR A 135 -2.76 17.95 16.74
CA TYR A 135 -3.04 16.74 15.98
C TYR A 135 -3.68 17.13 14.64
N PRO A 136 -3.43 16.37 13.57
CA PRO A 136 -4.08 16.62 12.31
C PRO A 136 -5.60 16.50 12.47
N PRO A 137 -6.41 17.42 11.91
CA PRO A 137 -7.85 17.37 12.04
C PRO A 137 -8.41 16.11 11.36
N ILE A 138 -9.33 15.42 12.02
CA ILE A 138 -9.95 14.18 11.53
C ILE A 138 -10.77 14.43 10.26
N ASP A 139 -11.29 15.65 10.12
CA ASP A 139 -12.22 16.04 9.04
C ASP A 139 -11.53 16.95 8.01
N ALA A 140 -10.19 17.04 8.06
CA ALA A 140 -9.44 17.89 7.16
C ALA A 140 -9.60 17.46 5.70
N SER A 141 -9.89 18.41 4.82
CA SER A 141 -9.92 18.13 3.39
C SER A 141 -8.50 17.84 2.88
N ASN A 142 -8.39 16.96 1.89
CA ASN A 142 -7.10 16.64 1.25
C ASN A 142 -6.40 17.89 0.70
N ALA A 143 -7.18 18.87 0.19
CA ALA A 143 -6.65 20.14 -0.30
C ALA A 143 -6.03 20.97 0.84
N PHE A 144 -6.72 21.07 1.98
CA PHE A 144 -6.21 21.77 3.16
C PHE A 144 -4.91 21.14 3.67
N LEU A 145 -4.85 19.81 3.75
CA LEU A 145 -3.63 19.10 4.12
C LEU A 145 -2.51 19.37 3.12
N ALA A 146 -2.77 19.27 1.82
CA ALA A 146 -1.77 19.55 0.79
C ALA A 146 -1.22 20.97 0.89
N ASP A 147 -2.06 21.98 1.13
CA ASP A 147 -1.63 23.37 1.31
C ASP A 147 -0.79 23.54 2.58
N LYS A 148 -1.14 22.84 3.66
CA LYS A 148 -0.34 22.81 4.89
C LYS A 148 1.05 22.23 4.68
N PHE A 149 1.16 21.12 3.95
CA PHE A 149 2.47 20.53 3.61
C PHE A 149 3.29 21.45 2.70
N ARG A 150 2.68 22.07 1.70
CA ARG A 150 3.37 23.05 0.82
C ARG A 150 3.87 24.27 1.61
N ALA A 151 3.06 24.78 2.54
CA ALA A 151 3.46 25.86 3.43
C ALA A 151 4.66 25.45 4.30
N ALA A 152 4.60 24.27 4.93
CA ALA A 152 5.69 23.75 5.75
C ALA A 152 7.01 23.56 4.95
N ILE A 153 6.93 23.04 3.73
CA ILE A 153 8.10 22.88 2.83
C ILE A 153 8.73 24.25 2.51
N LYS A 154 7.90 25.25 2.23
CA LYS A 154 8.35 26.60 1.89
C LYS A 154 8.94 27.33 3.11
N GLU A 155 8.28 27.26 4.26
CA GLU A 155 8.72 27.88 5.50
C GLU A 155 10.02 27.24 6.02
N GLY A 156 10.11 25.92 5.98
CA GLY A 156 11.32 25.17 6.38
C GLY A 156 12.47 25.23 5.38
N LYS A 157 12.28 25.92 4.24
CA LYS A 157 13.24 26.02 3.11
C LYS A 157 13.78 24.65 2.69
N LEU A 158 12.92 23.64 2.68
CA LEU A 158 13.33 22.26 2.46
C LEU A 158 13.87 22.03 1.05
N GLU A 159 13.39 22.80 0.06
CA GLU A 159 13.91 22.73 -1.32
C GLU A 159 15.35 23.24 -1.43
N GLU A 160 15.74 24.26 -0.64
CA GLU A 160 17.12 24.76 -0.59
C GLU A 160 18.05 23.72 0.05
N LYS A 161 17.59 23.07 1.12
CA LYS A 161 18.33 22.01 1.81
C LYS A 161 18.49 20.75 0.95
N ALA A 162 17.41 20.36 0.26
CA ALA A 162 17.41 19.19 -0.62
C ALA A 162 18.23 19.42 -1.91
N GLY A 163 18.34 20.67 -2.37
CA GLY A 163 18.97 21.00 -3.64
C GLY A 163 18.13 20.66 -4.87
N PHE A 164 16.85 20.30 -4.69
CA PHE A 164 15.90 19.99 -5.75
C PHE A 164 14.48 20.40 -5.37
N LYS A 165 13.61 20.51 -6.38
CA LYS A 165 12.21 20.89 -6.19
C LYS A 165 11.41 19.74 -5.57
N ILE A 166 10.61 20.04 -4.54
CA ILE A 166 9.80 19.06 -3.81
C ILE A 166 8.36 19.15 -4.31
N GLY A 167 7.99 18.23 -5.20
CA GLY A 167 6.63 18.11 -5.73
C GLY A 167 5.76 17.16 -4.92
N ILE A 168 4.53 17.58 -4.58
CA ILE A 168 3.51 16.73 -3.95
C ILE A 168 2.46 16.36 -4.98
N HIS A 169 2.33 15.06 -5.24
CA HIS A 169 1.30 14.52 -6.13
C HIS A 169 -0.06 14.45 -5.46
N SER A 170 -0.13 13.86 -4.25
CA SER A 170 -1.38 13.77 -3.48
C SER A 170 -1.13 13.73 -1.99
N VAL A 171 -2.12 14.20 -1.21
CA VAL A 171 -2.16 14.07 0.25
C VAL A 171 -3.51 13.52 0.63
N ARG A 172 -3.54 12.51 1.49
CA ARG A 172 -4.79 11.95 2.02
C ARG A 172 -4.67 11.59 3.49
N LEU A 173 -5.76 11.77 4.21
CA LEU A 173 -5.90 11.24 5.56
C LEU A 173 -6.17 9.73 5.49
N SER A 174 -5.41 8.95 6.25
CA SER A 174 -5.52 7.49 6.35
C SER A 174 -5.72 7.11 7.82
N GLY A 175 -6.97 7.20 8.29
CA GLY A 175 -7.30 7.07 9.70
C GLY A 175 -6.80 8.28 10.49
N LEU A 176 -5.87 8.07 11.43
CA LEU A 176 -5.25 9.15 12.22
C LEU A 176 -3.90 9.62 11.63
N ASN A 177 -3.45 9.01 10.54
CA ASN A 177 -2.18 9.28 9.90
C ASN A 177 -2.39 10.01 8.58
N ILE A 178 -1.36 10.68 8.09
CA ILE A 178 -1.40 11.36 6.79
C ILE A 178 -0.49 10.61 5.83
N LEU A 179 -1.02 10.22 4.67
CA LEU A 179 -0.21 9.64 3.60
C LEU A 179 0.02 10.69 2.52
N VAL A 180 1.28 10.91 2.18
CA VAL A 180 1.70 11.84 1.14
C VAL A 180 2.38 11.06 0.02
N GLU A 181 1.92 11.28 -1.21
CA GLU A 181 2.61 10.83 -2.41
C GLU A 181 3.35 12.00 -3.04
N TYR A 182 4.66 11.85 -3.22
CA TYR A 182 5.53 12.83 -3.85
C TYR A 182 5.69 12.54 -5.35
N GLU A 183 6.23 13.51 -6.09
CA GLU A 183 6.49 13.34 -7.52
C GLU A 183 7.72 12.44 -7.79
N SER A 184 8.71 12.45 -6.89
CA SER A 184 9.99 11.73 -7.02
C SER A 184 10.28 10.84 -5.82
N THR A 185 10.96 9.71 -6.07
CA THR A 185 11.48 8.81 -5.03
C THR A 185 12.68 9.42 -4.28
N GLU A 186 13.41 10.36 -4.90
CA GLU A 186 14.49 11.10 -4.25
C GLU A 186 13.94 12.01 -3.15
N THR A 187 12.77 12.62 -3.41
CA THR A 187 12.05 13.41 -2.41
C THR A 187 11.66 12.56 -1.20
N VAL A 188 11.19 11.33 -1.43
CA VAL A 188 10.87 10.40 -0.33
C VAL A 188 12.10 10.09 0.51
N LYS A 189 13.24 9.78 -0.12
CA LYS A 189 14.49 9.51 0.61
C LYS A 189 14.93 10.71 1.46
N PHE A 190 14.79 11.93 0.93
CA PHE A 190 15.08 13.14 1.68
C PHE A 190 14.09 13.36 2.83
N MET A 191 12.78 13.18 2.61
CA MET A 191 11.76 13.33 3.65
C MET A 191 11.91 12.32 4.80
N LEU A 192 12.50 11.15 4.52
CA LEU A 192 12.83 10.14 5.53
C LEU A 192 14.23 10.33 6.14
N SER A 193 15.03 11.28 5.66
CA SER A 193 16.30 11.64 6.27
C SER A 193 16.06 12.57 7.47
N ALA A 194 16.98 12.57 8.45
CA ALA A 194 16.86 13.43 9.64
C ALA A 194 16.65 14.91 9.29
N GLU A 195 17.34 15.41 8.26
CA GLU A 195 17.21 16.83 7.86
C GLU A 195 15.82 17.16 7.29
N GLY A 196 15.27 16.25 6.48
CA GLY A 196 13.96 16.42 5.86
C GLY A 196 12.83 16.19 6.84
N SER A 197 12.92 15.13 7.66
CA SER A 197 11.92 14.80 8.68
C SER A 197 11.82 15.91 9.71
N ASP A 198 12.93 16.29 10.34
CA ASP A 198 12.93 17.26 11.44
C ASP A 198 12.51 18.64 10.94
N GLY A 199 13.01 19.01 9.75
CA GLY A 199 12.66 20.28 9.11
C GLY A 199 11.18 20.38 8.77
N LEU A 200 10.57 19.29 8.27
CA LEU A 200 9.15 19.28 7.96
C LEU A 200 8.29 19.23 9.23
N GLU A 201 8.62 18.36 10.18
CA GLU A 201 7.87 18.17 11.44
C GLU A 201 7.79 19.47 12.24
N GLN A 202 8.89 20.24 12.30
CA GLN A 202 8.94 21.54 12.97
C GLN A 202 7.96 22.56 12.36
N HIS A 203 7.82 22.61 11.03
CA HIS A 203 7.04 23.64 10.35
C HIS A 203 5.61 23.18 10.02
N LEU A 204 5.36 21.88 9.99
CA LEU A 204 4.02 21.32 9.74
C LEU A 204 3.07 21.69 10.88
N GLY A 205 3.58 21.79 12.11
CA GLY A 205 2.80 22.09 13.30
C GLY A 205 1.89 20.94 13.73
N TYR A 206 2.16 19.74 13.22
CA TYR A 206 1.49 18.51 13.61
C TYR A 206 2.45 17.59 14.35
N PHE A 207 1.95 16.94 15.41
CA PHE A 207 2.73 15.94 16.15
C PHE A 207 2.69 14.59 15.44
N VAL A 208 3.42 14.52 14.33
CA VAL A 208 3.57 13.37 13.46
C VAL A 208 5.05 13.11 13.20
N SER A 209 5.40 11.87 12.90
CA SER A 209 6.74 11.49 12.47
C SER A 209 6.70 10.85 11.09
N SER A 210 7.72 11.14 10.27
CA SER A 210 7.88 10.48 8.98
C SER A 210 8.25 9.00 9.15
N VAL A 211 7.41 8.12 8.58
CA VAL A 211 7.58 6.67 8.63
C VAL A 211 7.68 6.15 7.21
N GLY A 212 8.84 5.54 6.93
CA GLY A 212 9.09 4.85 5.67
C GLY A 212 8.21 3.61 5.54
N ARG A 213 7.97 3.19 4.31
CA ARG A 213 7.28 1.93 4.05
C ARG A 213 8.11 0.75 4.56
N GLU A 214 7.46 -0.17 5.26
CA GLU A 214 8.01 -1.47 5.56
C GLU A 214 7.67 -2.46 4.43
N ASP A 215 8.68 -3.20 3.97
CA ASP A 215 8.48 -4.26 2.99
C ASP A 215 8.28 -5.59 3.70
N LYS A 216 7.06 -6.10 3.60
CA LYS A 216 6.64 -7.31 4.31
C LYS A 216 6.88 -8.54 3.47
N ILE A 217 7.61 -9.50 4.04
CA ILE A 217 7.88 -10.80 3.44
C ILE A 217 7.36 -11.92 4.34
N VAL A 218 6.97 -13.02 3.73
CA VAL A 218 6.55 -14.24 4.45
C VAL A 218 7.66 -15.26 4.39
N ILE A 219 8.23 -15.57 5.54
CA ILE A 219 9.19 -16.65 5.70
C ILE A 219 8.43 -17.91 6.13
N ARG A 220 8.61 -19.00 5.39
CA ARG A 220 7.97 -20.28 5.64
C ARG A 220 8.87 -21.20 6.46
N MET A 221 8.26 -22.13 7.19
CA MET A 221 8.96 -23.18 7.95
C MET A 221 9.93 -22.67 9.02
N VAL A 222 9.59 -21.59 9.72
CA VAL A 222 10.37 -21.06 10.83
C VAL A 222 10.12 -21.91 12.10
N PRO A 223 11.15 -22.39 12.80
CA PRO A 223 10.97 -23.14 14.05
C PRO A 223 10.16 -22.34 15.06
N ILE A 224 9.20 -22.97 15.76
CA ILE A 224 8.39 -22.27 16.79
C ILE A 224 9.21 -21.79 18.00
N THR A 225 10.46 -22.26 18.12
CA THR A 225 11.44 -21.82 19.12
C THR A 225 12.04 -20.45 18.81
N PHE A 226 11.84 -19.93 17.60
CA PHE A 226 12.26 -18.58 17.24
C PHE A 226 11.38 -17.56 17.98
N GLU A 227 12.00 -16.55 18.58
CA GLU A 227 11.33 -15.49 19.33
C GLU A 227 11.25 -14.20 18.49
N PRO A 228 10.23 -14.00 17.65
CA PRO A 228 10.17 -12.87 16.71
C PRO A 228 10.03 -11.49 17.40
N LYS A 229 9.68 -11.48 18.69
CA LYS A 229 9.58 -10.27 19.51
C LYS A 229 10.90 -9.92 20.20
N ASN A 230 11.87 -10.83 20.22
CA ASN A 230 13.15 -10.62 20.87
C ASN A 230 14.12 -9.97 19.88
N PRO A 231 14.58 -8.73 20.11
CA PRO A 231 15.45 -8.03 19.17
C PRO A 231 16.78 -8.76 18.96
N SER A 232 17.30 -9.44 19.99
CA SER A 232 18.55 -10.20 19.88
C SER A 232 18.43 -11.35 18.87
N ALA A 233 17.28 -12.03 18.84
CA ALA A 233 17.01 -13.09 17.87
C ALA A 233 16.92 -12.54 16.43
N LEU A 234 16.40 -11.32 16.24
CA LEU A 234 16.38 -10.67 14.92
C LEU A 234 17.79 -10.34 14.44
N ARG A 235 18.63 -9.78 15.31
CA ARG A 235 20.02 -9.42 15.00
C ARG A 235 20.86 -10.66 14.68
N GLU A 236 20.63 -11.79 15.35
CA GLU A 236 21.28 -13.06 15.00
C GLU A 236 20.85 -13.60 13.64
N VAL A 237 19.58 -13.46 13.27
CA VAL A 237 19.09 -13.81 11.93
C VAL A 237 19.74 -12.92 10.88
N GLU A 238 19.91 -11.64 11.13
CA GLU A 238 20.62 -10.75 10.21
C GLU A 238 22.08 -11.15 10.02
N ALA A 239 22.80 -11.38 11.12
CA ALA A 239 24.20 -11.81 11.08
C ALA A 239 24.38 -13.17 10.39
N SER A 240 23.44 -14.11 10.60
CA SER A 240 23.51 -15.46 10.03
C SER A 240 23.21 -15.51 8.53
N ASN A 241 22.62 -14.46 7.97
CA ASN A 241 22.18 -14.38 6.57
C ASN A 241 22.87 -13.24 5.80
N ASP A 242 23.98 -12.72 6.33
CA ASP A 242 24.74 -11.61 5.74
C ASP A 242 23.83 -10.42 5.35
N LEU A 243 22.91 -10.08 6.24
CA LEU A 243 22.04 -8.93 6.11
C LEU A 243 22.66 -7.74 6.83
N PRO A 244 22.44 -6.50 6.34
CA PRO A 244 22.79 -5.31 7.09
C PRO A 244 22.12 -5.31 8.47
N GLU A 245 22.84 -4.80 9.47
CA GLU A 245 22.30 -4.58 10.80
C GLU A 245 21.06 -3.67 10.73
N ASP A 246 20.06 -3.97 11.56
CA ASP A 246 18.77 -3.25 11.60
C ASP A 246 17.98 -3.28 10.28
N SER A 247 18.22 -4.28 9.42
CA SER A 247 17.45 -4.47 8.19
C SER A 247 16.05 -5.06 8.44
N ILE A 248 15.89 -5.88 9.47
CA ILE A 248 14.63 -6.40 10.00
C ILE A 248 14.12 -5.43 11.08
N GLN A 249 12.97 -4.80 10.80
CA GLN A 249 12.32 -3.89 11.75
C GLN A 249 11.43 -4.64 12.75
N ARG A 250 10.71 -5.65 12.27
CA ARG A 250 9.77 -6.43 13.09
C ARG A 250 9.57 -7.81 12.51
N ALA A 251 9.34 -8.78 13.38
CA ALA A 251 8.81 -10.09 12.99
C ALA A 251 7.58 -10.44 13.83
N SER A 252 6.69 -11.25 13.27
CA SER A 252 5.60 -11.86 14.01
C SER A 252 5.13 -13.13 13.34
N TYR A 253 4.78 -14.14 14.12
CA TYR A 253 4.10 -15.31 13.59
C TYR A 253 2.75 -14.92 12.99
N ILE A 254 2.46 -15.45 11.80
CA ILE A 254 1.16 -15.21 11.12
C ILE A 254 0.03 -15.86 11.90
N LYS A 255 0.28 -17.03 12.50
CA LYS A 255 -0.66 -17.71 13.39
C LYS A 255 -0.24 -17.50 14.85
N PRO A 256 -1.14 -16.97 15.69
CA PRO A 256 -0.88 -16.82 17.12
C PRO A 256 -0.81 -18.21 17.78
N GLU A 257 -0.23 -18.27 18.98
CA GLU A 257 0.15 -19.54 19.64
C GLU A 257 -1.07 -20.42 19.94
N GLU A 258 -2.20 -19.79 20.26
CA GLU A 258 -3.46 -20.43 20.63
C GLU A 258 -4.11 -21.15 19.44
N LEU A 259 -3.72 -20.79 18.20
CA LEU A 259 -4.25 -21.38 16.97
C LEU A 259 -3.29 -22.40 16.34
N ARG A 260 -2.24 -22.81 17.06
CA ARG A 260 -1.27 -23.81 16.58
C ARG A 260 -1.76 -25.22 16.90
N SER A 261 -1.46 -26.15 16.00
CA SER A 261 -1.74 -27.56 16.24
C SER A 261 -0.82 -28.10 17.33
N ILE A 262 -1.34 -28.99 18.19
CA ILE A 262 -0.53 -29.69 19.19
C ILE A 262 0.57 -30.47 18.47
N GLY A 263 1.83 -30.25 18.87
CA GLY A 263 3.00 -30.88 18.25
C GLY A 263 3.56 -30.19 17.00
N GLN A 264 3.00 -29.04 16.58
CA GLN A 264 3.53 -28.25 15.47
C GLN A 264 4.94 -27.73 15.80
N ARG A 265 5.94 -28.09 14.99
CA ARG A 265 7.35 -27.67 15.18
C ARG A 265 7.75 -26.41 14.40
N TYR A 266 7.02 -26.10 13.33
CA TYR A 266 7.32 -25.01 12.41
C TYR A 266 6.09 -24.14 12.15
N ALA A 267 6.29 -22.85 11.92
CA ALA A 267 5.26 -21.89 11.60
C ALA A 267 5.74 -20.89 10.54
N ASN A 268 4.83 -20.07 10.02
CA ASN A 268 5.17 -19.00 9.10
C ASN A 268 5.29 -17.68 9.85
N VAL A 269 6.32 -16.91 9.51
CA VAL A 269 6.60 -15.60 10.11
C VAL A 269 6.46 -14.54 9.05
N MET A 270 5.74 -13.47 9.40
CA MET A 270 5.76 -12.22 8.66
C MET A 270 6.92 -11.38 9.17
N VAL A 271 7.81 -10.95 8.28
CA VAL A 271 8.94 -10.09 8.60
C VAL A 271 8.80 -8.77 7.85
N SER A 272 8.90 -7.66 8.58
CA SER A 272 8.93 -6.31 8.05
C SER A 272 10.38 -5.88 7.85
N MET A 273 10.76 -5.63 6.60
CA MET A 273 12.09 -5.19 6.20
C MET A 273 12.12 -3.67 5.99
N LYS A 274 13.28 -3.05 6.24
CA LYS A 274 13.52 -1.62 6.00
C LYS A 274 13.79 -1.29 4.52
N SER A 275 14.27 -2.27 3.75
CA SER A 275 14.68 -2.07 2.36
C SER A 275 14.11 -3.15 1.45
N PRO A 276 13.56 -2.77 0.27
CA PRO A 276 13.05 -3.73 -0.70
C PRO A 276 14.18 -4.55 -1.31
N GLY A 277 15.38 -3.98 -1.43
CA GLY A 277 16.56 -4.70 -1.93
C GLY A 277 16.92 -5.88 -1.01
N THR A 278 16.91 -5.65 0.30
CA THR A 278 17.18 -6.71 1.28
C THR A 278 16.05 -7.74 1.30
N ALA A 279 14.79 -7.30 1.19
CA ALA A 279 13.64 -8.20 1.10
C ALA A 279 13.73 -9.12 -0.14
N ASN A 280 14.07 -8.56 -1.29
CA ASN A 280 14.24 -9.32 -2.53
C ASN A 280 15.41 -10.30 -2.44
N LYS A 281 16.55 -9.89 -1.84
CA LYS A 281 17.67 -10.79 -1.56
C LYS A 281 17.22 -12.00 -0.73
N ILE A 282 16.48 -11.77 0.36
CA ILE A 282 15.94 -12.85 1.21
C ILE A 282 15.02 -13.79 0.44
N ILE A 283 14.15 -13.25 -0.43
CA ILE A 283 13.23 -14.04 -1.25
C ILE A 283 14.00 -14.94 -2.23
N LEU A 284 15.04 -14.40 -2.86
CA LEU A 284 15.84 -15.12 -3.85
C LEU A 284 16.78 -16.15 -3.21
N ASP A 285 17.43 -15.80 -2.11
CA ASP A 285 18.41 -16.64 -1.42
C ASP A 285 17.74 -17.75 -0.59
N GLY A 286 16.44 -17.63 -0.30
CA GLY A 286 15.69 -18.63 0.46
C GLY A 286 16.10 -18.70 1.93
N THR A 287 16.41 -17.56 2.55
CA THR A 287 16.89 -17.52 3.94
C THR A 287 15.86 -18.08 4.93
N VAL A 288 16.31 -19.01 5.77
CA VAL A 288 15.53 -19.57 6.87
C VAL A 288 16.19 -19.12 8.19
N PRO A 289 15.44 -18.49 9.11
CA PRO A 289 15.92 -18.23 10.47
C PRO A 289 16.43 -19.54 11.07
N LYS A 290 17.74 -19.64 11.27
CA LYS A 290 18.33 -20.79 11.94
C LYS A 290 17.90 -20.75 13.41
N PRO A 291 17.56 -21.90 14.02
CA PRO A 291 17.27 -21.93 15.44
C PRO A 291 18.50 -21.47 16.22
N LEU A 292 18.26 -20.74 17.31
CA LEU A 292 19.28 -20.40 18.31
C LEU A 292 20.10 -21.67 18.61
N PRO A 293 21.45 -21.61 18.59
CA PRO A 293 22.24 -22.69 19.16
C PRO A 293 21.81 -22.78 20.62
N GLN A 294 21.16 -23.89 20.98
CA GLN A 294 20.90 -24.18 22.38
C GLN A 294 22.25 -24.14 23.09
N LYS A 295 22.42 -23.20 24.03
CA LYS A 295 23.48 -23.27 25.03
C LYS A 295 23.25 -24.57 25.81
N GLY A 296 23.87 -25.64 25.33
CA GLY A 296 23.61 -27.00 25.78
C GLY A 296 23.98 -27.96 24.67
N SER A 297 25.28 -28.20 24.51
CA SER A 297 25.84 -29.23 23.64
C SER A 297 25.12 -30.56 23.84
N TRP A 298 24.42 -31.03 22.81
CA TRP A 298 24.31 -32.46 22.56
C TRP A 298 24.97 -32.71 21.23
N ALA A 299 26.18 -33.25 21.31
CA ALA A 299 26.85 -33.87 20.20
C ALA A 299 25.98 -34.99 19.67
N PHE A 300 25.63 -34.95 18.39
CA PHE A 300 25.51 -36.16 17.59
C PHE A 300 26.19 -35.87 16.26
N GLY A 301 27.33 -36.52 16.08
CA GLY A 301 27.99 -36.60 14.80
C GLY A 301 27.18 -37.42 13.81
N CYS A 302 27.34 -37.07 12.55
CA CYS A 302 27.57 -38.02 11.48
C CYS A 302 28.87 -37.61 10.81
#